data_AF-A0AAU7XK44-F1
#
_entry.id   AF-A0AAU7XK44-F1
#
_cell.length_a   1.000
_cell.length_b   1.000
_cell.length_c   1.000
_cell.angle_alpha   90.00
_cell.angle_beta   90.00
_cell.angle_gamma   90.00
#
_symmetry.space_group_name_H-M   'P 1'
#
loop_
_entity.id
_entity.type
_entity.pdbx_description
1 polymer ?
#
loop_
_entity_poly.entity_id
_entity_poly.type
_entity_poly.pdbx_seq_one_letter_code
_entity_poly.pdbx_strand_id
1 'polypeptide(L)'
;MSLAAGLVCLAGLAWAWQSTNRRAWLLLLCLGALGGLSASLLSGTRGGWLALPLVGLIFYRVYLHHWPLLWRGGLLAIIVILLFGVYSFPQTSVQDRVHKAVEQGRDYWHGEANGSVGIRLELYRTGIQLIADKPWLGYSLDGYQSAMQALYDDGEVQGVVAQNWHAHNDILNAWLRYGVVGMLATLLFYGVPFGYFASKLFHADSSMRPIILAGMLLPVLFFYFGLTYSFFAYPVALGAYWLWILLIVATYLSSPVGGQKN
;
A
#
# COMPACT_ATOMS: atom_id res chain seq x y z
N MET A 1 0.25 -4.77 5.46
CA MET A 1 1.21 -4.57 6.58
C MET A 1 2.43 -5.48 6.48
N SER A 2 2.28 -6.81 6.40
CA SER A 2 3.40 -7.77 6.31
C SER A 2 4.34 -7.52 5.12
N LEU A 3 3.78 -7.29 3.92
CA LEU A 3 4.58 -6.95 2.73
C LEU A 3 5.38 -5.64 2.91
N ALA A 4 4.75 -4.62 3.50
CA ALA A 4 5.43 -3.35 3.77
C ALA A 4 6.57 -3.50 4.77
N ALA A 5 6.35 -4.25 5.87
CA ALA A 5 7.40 -4.59 6.81
C ALA A 5 8.55 -5.32 6.12
N GLY A 6 8.24 -6.33 5.30
CA GLY A 6 9.27 -7.10 4.58
C GLY A 6 10.09 -6.25 3.61
N LEU A 7 9.45 -5.39 2.82
CA LEU A 7 10.13 -4.49 1.87
C LEU A 7 10.96 -3.40 2.57
N VAL A 8 10.49 -2.87 3.70
CA VAL A 8 11.26 -1.92 4.52
C VAL A 8 12.47 -2.62 5.15
N CYS A 9 12.34 -3.86 5.62
CA CYS A 9 13.48 -4.65 6.08
C CYS A 9 14.52 -4.88 4.97
N LEU A 10 14.09 -5.17 3.75
CA LEU A 10 14.99 -5.28 2.59
C LEU A 10 15.72 -3.96 2.30
N ALA A 11 15.01 -2.83 2.37
CA ALA A 11 15.63 -1.51 2.20
C ALA A 11 16.73 -1.27 3.25
N GLY A 12 16.54 -1.75 4.48
CA GLY A 12 17.51 -1.63 5.58
C GLY A 12 18.74 -2.52 5.47
N LEU A 13 18.78 -3.53 4.58
CA LEU A 13 19.93 -4.45 4.48
C LEU A 13 21.24 -3.73 4.10
N ALA A 14 21.14 -2.72 3.23
CA ALA A 14 22.28 -1.91 2.82
C ALA A 14 22.84 -1.05 3.99
N TRP A 15 21.99 -0.67 4.94
CA TRP A 15 22.41 -0.02 6.18
C TRP A 15 23.05 -1.04 7.15
N ALA A 16 22.44 -2.22 7.32
CA ALA A 16 22.97 -3.25 8.21
C ALA A 16 24.39 -3.68 7.82
N TRP A 17 24.70 -3.71 6.52
CA TRP A 17 26.04 -4.00 6.02
C TRP A 17 27.13 -3.03 6.50
N GLN A 18 26.74 -1.77 6.75
CA GLN A 18 27.62 -0.69 7.21
C GLN A 18 27.64 -0.56 8.75
N SER A 19 26.81 -1.32 9.47
CA SER A 19 26.69 -1.24 10.92
C SER A 19 27.82 -1.99 11.65
N THR A 20 28.20 -1.49 12.83
CA THR A 20 29.24 -2.11 13.68
C THR A 20 28.89 -3.55 14.05
N ASN A 21 27.59 -3.86 14.20
CA ASN A 21 27.09 -5.19 14.55
C ASN A 21 26.41 -5.90 13.35
N ARG A 22 27.07 -5.84 12.18
CA ARG A 22 26.52 -6.25 10.88
C ARG A 22 25.80 -7.59 10.88
N ARG A 23 26.34 -8.62 11.56
CA ARG A 23 25.79 -9.98 11.51
C ARG A 23 24.43 -10.05 12.20
N ALA A 24 24.29 -9.40 13.35
CA ALA A 24 23.03 -9.37 14.10
C ALA A 24 21.95 -8.61 13.32
N TRP A 25 22.28 -7.43 12.77
CA TRP A 25 21.33 -6.64 11.99
C TRP A 25 20.94 -7.29 10.67
N LEU A 26 21.88 -7.91 9.96
CA LEU A 26 21.58 -8.65 8.73
C LEU A 26 20.66 -9.84 9.04
N LEU A 27 20.92 -10.61 10.11
CA LEU A 27 20.05 -11.71 10.52
C LEU A 27 18.64 -11.21 10.85
N LEU A 28 18.51 -10.16 11.67
CA LEU A 28 17.22 -9.61 12.07
C LEU A 28 16.41 -9.11 10.86
N LEU A 29 17.05 -8.33 9.97
CA LEU A 29 16.37 -7.78 8.79
C LEU A 29 16.06 -8.86 7.75
N CYS A 30 16.92 -9.87 7.57
CA CYS A 30 16.62 -11.01 6.72
C CYS A 30 15.44 -11.82 7.27
N LEU A 31 15.39 -12.08 8.57
CA LEU A 31 14.26 -12.75 9.22
C LEU A 31 12.97 -11.91 9.10
N GLY A 32 13.06 -10.59 9.27
CA GLY A 32 11.94 -9.67 9.07
C GLY A 32 11.45 -9.63 7.62
N ALA A 33 12.37 -9.61 6.65
CA ALA A 33 12.06 -9.68 5.22
C ALA A 33 11.39 -11.01 4.86
N LEU A 34 11.98 -12.14 5.28
CA LEU A 34 11.42 -13.47 5.07
C LEU A 34 10.06 -13.64 5.73
N GLY A 35 9.93 -13.23 7.00
CA GLY A 35 8.67 -13.26 7.74
C GLY A 35 7.59 -12.39 7.09
N GLY A 36 7.93 -11.16 6.68
CA GLY A 36 7.00 -10.24 6.02
C GLY A 36 6.53 -10.74 4.65
N LEU A 37 7.46 -11.23 3.83
CA LEU A 37 7.16 -11.81 2.52
C LEU A 37 6.35 -13.11 2.65
N SER A 38 6.76 -14.00 3.55
CA SER A 38 6.06 -15.28 3.77
C SER A 38 4.66 -15.05 4.32
N ALA A 39 4.51 -14.16 5.32
CA ALA A 39 3.19 -13.78 5.83
C ALA A 39 2.33 -13.11 4.75
N SER A 40 2.91 -12.30 3.85
CA SER A 40 2.19 -11.75 2.70
C SER A 40 1.72 -12.84 1.74
N LEU A 41 2.60 -13.79 1.39
CA LEU A 41 2.27 -14.92 0.51
C LEU A 41 1.15 -15.79 1.12
N LEU A 42 1.29 -16.15 2.40
CA LEU A 42 0.31 -16.97 3.12
C LEU A 42 -1.02 -16.25 3.37
N SER A 43 -0.99 -14.93 3.61
CA SER A 43 -2.21 -14.12 3.75
C SER A 43 -3.03 -14.08 2.46
N GLY A 44 -2.39 -14.34 1.32
CA GLY A 44 -3.09 -14.45 0.06
C GLY A 44 -3.69 -13.13 -0.45
N THR A 45 -3.24 -11.99 0.08
CA THR A 45 -3.77 -10.67 -0.27
C THR A 45 -3.39 -10.29 -1.70
N ARG A 46 -4.41 -10.15 -2.55
CA ARG A 46 -4.30 -9.90 -4.00
C ARG A 46 -3.64 -8.55 -4.35
N GLY A 47 -3.85 -7.52 -3.52
CA GLY A 47 -3.36 -6.16 -3.77
C GLY A 47 -1.84 -5.98 -3.58
N GLY A 48 -1.17 -6.87 -2.86
CA GLY A 48 0.28 -6.78 -2.59
C GLY A 48 1.15 -6.70 -3.85
N TRP A 49 0.85 -7.61 -4.78
CA TRP A 49 1.58 -7.85 -6.03
C TRP A 49 1.51 -6.69 -6.99
N LEU A 50 0.42 -5.99 -6.89
CA LEU A 50 -0.05 -5.03 -7.85
C LEU A 50 0.67 -3.68 -7.58
N ALA A 51 1.24 -3.51 -6.38
CA ALA A 51 2.20 -2.47 -5.99
C ALA A 51 3.64 -2.71 -6.51
N LEU A 52 3.99 -3.94 -6.92
CA LEU A 52 5.37 -4.32 -7.24
C LEU A 52 6.01 -3.49 -8.36
N PRO A 53 5.31 -3.12 -9.45
CA PRO A 53 5.90 -2.27 -10.48
C PRO A 53 6.35 -0.91 -9.94
N LEU A 54 5.53 -0.30 -9.07
CA LEU A 54 5.82 1.00 -8.47
C LEU A 54 6.96 0.90 -7.44
N VAL A 55 6.94 -0.14 -6.61
CA VAL A 55 8.06 -0.46 -5.70
C VAL A 55 9.35 -0.65 -6.49
N GLY A 56 9.31 -1.44 -7.56
CA GLY A 56 10.44 -1.69 -8.45
C GLY A 56 10.98 -0.42 -9.09
N LEU A 57 10.11 0.50 -9.51
CA LEU A 57 10.51 1.81 -10.03
C LEU A 57 11.25 2.64 -8.99
N ILE A 58 10.80 2.64 -7.73
CA ILE A 58 11.46 3.37 -6.64
C ILE A 58 12.83 2.74 -6.34
N PHE A 59 12.90 1.42 -6.20
CA PHE A 59 14.17 0.70 -6.06
C PHE A 59 15.13 1.00 -7.22
N TYR A 60 14.59 1.04 -8.44
CA TYR A 60 15.35 1.38 -9.63
C TYR A 60 15.94 2.79 -9.54
N ARG A 61 15.13 3.79 -9.19
CA ARG A 61 15.57 5.18 -9.05
C ARG A 61 16.61 5.34 -7.94
N VAL A 62 16.46 4.62 -6.83
CA VAL A 62 17.37 4.76 -5.68
C VAL A 62 18.70 4.04 -5.88
N TYR A 63 18.71 2.82 -6.43
CA TYR A 63 19.92 1.99 -6.51
C TYR A 63 20.36 1.64 -7.92
N LEU A 64 19.43 1.20 -8.76
CA LEU A 64 19.78 0.53 -10.02
C LEU A 64 20.05 1.50 -11.17
N HIS A 65 19.61 2.76 -11.09
CA HIS A 65 19.84 3.75 -12.15
C HIS A 65 21.33 4.01 -12.43
N HIS A 66 22.25 3.58 -11.55
CA HIS A 66 23.69 3.74 -11.74
C HIS A 66 24.36 2.43 -12.20
N TRP A 67 23.65 1.30 -12.20
CA TRP A 67 24.19 0.00 -12.58
C TRP A 67 24.32 -0.15 -14.10
N PRO A 68 25.21 -1.02 -14.62
CA PRO A 68 25.24 -1.30 -16.05
C PRO A 68 23.92 -1.92 -16.53
N LEU A 69 23.53 -1.67 -17.80
CA LEU A 69 22.27 -2.16 -18.38
C LEU A 69 22.11 -3.69 -18.25
N LEU A 70 23.20 -4.43 -18.36
CA LEU A 70 23.24 -5.89 -18.21
C LEU A 70 22.75 -6.35 -16.84
N TRP A 71 23.22 -5.74 -15.75
CA TRP A 71 22.79 -6.10 -14.38
C TRP A 71 21.35 -5.69 -14.11
N ARG A 72 20.89 -4.57 -14.69
CA ARG A 72 19.48 -4.16 -14.64
C ARG A 72 18.58 -5.18 -15.34
N GLY A 73 18.96 -5.59 -16.55
CA GLY A 73 18.25 -6.61 -17.33
C GLY A 73 18.22 -7.96 -16.63
N GLY A 74 19.35 -8.38 -16.04
CA GLY A 74 19.45 -9.62 -15.28
C GLY A 74 18.54 -9.64 -14.04
N LEU A 75 18.52 -8.55 -13.26
CA LEU A 75 17.62 -8.44 -12.11
C LEU A 75 16.14 -8.45 -12.52
N LEU A 76 15.78 -7.72 -13.57
CA LEU A 76 14.42 -7.72 -14.11
C LEU A 76 14.02 -9.12 -14.58
N ALA A 77 14.90 -9.82 -15.30
CA ALA A 77 14.68 -11.18 -15.75
C ALA A 77 14.46 -12.13 -14.56
N ILE A 78 15.28 -12.03 -13.50
CA ILE A 78 15.10 -12.83 -12.27
C ILE A 78 13.73 -12.56 -11.63
N ILE A 79 13.32 -11.28 -11.52
CA ILE A 79 12.00 -10.93 -10.96
C ILE A 79 10.89 -11.52 -11.82
N VAL A 80 10.96 -11.40 -13.14
CA VAL A 80 9.95 -11.95 -14.07
C VAL A 80 9.91 -13.48 -13.97
N ILE A 81 11.05 -14.15 -13.91
CA ILE A 81 11.13 -15.61 -13.74
C ILE A 81 10.52 -16.04 -12.41
N LEU A 82 10.79 -15.33 -11.31
CA LEU A 82 10.21 -15.61 -10.00
C LEU A 82 8.69 -15.41 -10.00
N LEU A 83 8.19 -14.33 -10.59
CA LEU A 83 6.76 -14.07 -10.73
C LEU A 83 6.07 -15.14 -11.58
N PHE A 84 6.69 -15.50 -12.71
CA PHE A 84 6.20 -16.55 -13.59
C PHE A 84 6.22 -17.93 -12.90
N GLY A 85 7.28 -18.21 -12.15
CA GLY A 85 7.40 -19.42 -11.34
C GLY A 85 6.26 -19.50 -10.32
N VAL A 86 6.07 -18.47 -9.51
CA VAL A 86 4.96 -18.45 -8.53
C VAL A 86 3.60 -18.61 -9.22
N TYR A 87 3.37 -17.92 -10.34
CA TYR A 87 2.14 -18.06 -11.12
C TYR A 87 1.92 -19.48 -11.66
N SER A 88 2.99 -20.15 -12.10
CA SER A 88 2.93 -21.47 -12.74
C SER A 88 2.88 -22.62 -11.74
N PHE A 89 3.21 -22.39 -10.47
CA PHE A 89 3.14 -23.41 -9.42
C PHE A 89 1.71 -23.56 -8.88
N PRO A 90 1.02 -24.70 -9.11
CA PRO A 90 -0.41 -24.86 -8.77
C PRO A 90 -0.70 -24.74 -7.27
N GLN A 91 0.24 -25.16 -6.42
CA GLN A 91 0.09 -25.11 -4.97
C GLN A 91 0.01 -23.68 -4.41
N THR A 92 0.37 -22.67 -5.20
CA THR A 92 0.30 -21.26 -4.75
C THR A 92 -1.12 -20.69 -4.85
N SER A 93 -2.06 -21.38 -5.52
CA SER A 93 -3.45 -20.93 -5.77
C SER A 93 -3.58 -19.58 -6.49
N VAL A 94 -2.49 -19.06 -7.07
CA VAL A 94 -2.48 -17.71 -7.69
C VAL A 94 -3.38 -17.69 -8.93
N GLN A 95 -3.31 -18.72 -9.77
CA GLN A 95 -4.18 -18.84 -10.96
C GLN A 95 -5.67 -18.82 -10.58
N ASP A 96 -6.08 -19.64 -9.62
CA ASP A 96 -7.48 -19.69 -9.15
C ASP A 96 -7.95 -18.34 -8.63
N ARG A 97 -7.07 -17.59 -7.95
CA ARG A 97 -7.39 -16.26 -7.43
C ARG A 97 -7.56 -15.23 -8.53
N VAL A 98 -6.72 -15.28 -9.56
CA VAL A 98 -6.84 -14.40 -10.73
C VAL A 98 -8.14 -14.73 -11.47
N HIS A 99 -8.43 -16.01 -11.71
CA HIS A 99 -9.65 -16.45 -12.37
C HIS A 99 -10.90 -15.99 -11.61
N LYS A 100 -10.97 -16.26 -10.30
CA LYS A 100 -12.07 -15.80 -9.44
C LYS A 100 -12.24 -14.29 -9.41
N ALA A 101 -11.15 -13.51 -9.51
CA ALA A 101 -11.24 -12.06 -9.55
C ALA A 101 -11.84 -11.56 -10.88
N VAL A 102 -11.47 -12.18 -12.00
CA VAL A 102 -12.04 -11.89 -13.32
C VAL A 102 -13.51 -12.31 -13.38
N GLU A 103 -13.84 -13.47 -12.83
CA GLU A 103 -15.23 -13.97 -12.71
C GLU A 103 -16.09 -13.01 -11.90
N GLN A 104 -15.68 -12.64 -10.67
CA GLN A 104 -16.41 -11.66 -9.85
C GLN A 104 -16.59 -10.29 -10.54
N GLY A 105 -15.60 -9.86 -11.34
CA GLY A 105 -15.72 -8.63 -12.13
C GLY A 105 -16.74 -8.76 -13.27
N ARG A 106 -16.85 -9.94 -13.87
CA ARG A 106 -17.86 -10.25 -14.88
C ARG A 106 -19.25 -10.33 -14.25
N ASP A 107 -19.40 -10.99 -13.11
CA ASP A 107 -20.66 -11.11 -12.38
C ASP A 107 -21.21 -9.72 -12.02
N TYR A 108 -20.31 -8.83 -11.56
CA TYR A 108 -20.67 -7.43 -11.30
C TYR A 108 -21.24 -6.72 -12.53
N TRP A 109 -20.65 -6.93 -13.70
CA TRP A 109 -21.17 -6.35 -14.95
C TRP A 109 -22.56 -6.88 -15.33
N HIS A 110 -22.91 -8.08 -14.86
CA HIS A 110 -24.25 -8.67 -15.02
C HIS A 110 -25.22 -8.30 -13.88
N GLY A 111 -24.83 -7.40 -12.97
CA GLY A 111 -25.67 -6.91 -11.88
C GLY A 111 -25.52 -7.65 -10.56
N GLU A 112 -24.56 -8.58 -10.46
CA GLU A 112 -24.33 -9.35 -9.24
C GLU A 112 -23.08 -8.86 -8.48
N ALA A 113 -23.29 -8.15 -7.37
CA ALA A 113 -22.20 -7.69 -6.50
C ALA A 113 -21.65 -8.80 -5.58
N ASN A 114 -21.19 -9.90 -6.18
CA ASN A 114 -20.71 -11.07 -5.46
C ASN A 114 -19.21 -11.03 -5.18
N GLY A 115 -18.85 -11.56 -4.01
CA GLY A 115 -17.46 -11.67 -3.57
C GLY A 115 -16.76 -10.33 -3.37
N SER A 116 -15.48 -10.40 -3.01
CA SER A 116 -14.73 -9.22 -2.58
C SER A 116 -14.48 -8.18 -3.67
N VAL A 117 -14.52 -8.55 -4.96
CA VAL A 117 -14.33 -7.60 -6.07
C VAL A 117 -15.65 -6.89 -6.37
N GLY A 118 -16.74 -7.64 -6.57
CA GLY A 118 -18.07 -7.09 -6.81
C GLY A 118 -18.53 -6.17 -5.68
N ILE A 119 -18.38 -6.58 -4.42
CA ILE A 119 -18.70 -5.73 -3.26
C ILE A 119 -17.92 -4.42 -3.28
N ARG A 120 -16.61 -4.44 -3.60
CA ARG A 120 -15.79 -3.21 -3.63
C ARG A 120 -16.18 -2.29 -4.77
N LEU A 121 -16.44 -2.84 -5.97
CA LEU A 121 -16.91 -2.05 -7.10
C LEU A 121 -18.24 -1.37 -6.77
N GLU A 122 -19.14 -2.10 -6.10
CA GLU A 122 -20.42 -1.55 -5.69
C GLU A 122 -20.28 -0.46 -4.62
N LEU A 123 -19.42 -0.67 -3.62
CA LEU A 123 -19.10 0.38 -2.64
C LEU A 123 -18.46 1.61 -3.28
N TYR A 124 -17.72 1.46 -4.38
CA TYR A 124 -17.16 2.60 -5.10
C TYR A 124 -18.24 3.34 -5.88
N ARG A 125 -19.14 2.62 -6.55
CA ARG A 125 -20.30 3.19 -7.26
C ARG A 125 -21.17 4.00 -6.30
N THR A 126 -21.63 3.37 -5.22
CA THR A 126 -22.54 4.00 -4.25
C THR A 126 -21.82 5.08 -3.45
N GLY A 127 -20.53 4.88 -3.15
CA GLY A 127 -19.71 5.90 -2.51
C GLY A 127 -19.62 7.19 -3.34
N ILE A 128 -19.43 7.08 -4.65
CA ILE A 128 -19.42 8.25 -5.55
C ILE A 128 -20.82 8.89 -5.62
N GLN A 129 -21.89 8.09 -5.67
CA GLN A 129 -23.27 8.58 -5.63
C GLN A 129 -23.53 9.40 -4.36
N LEU A 130 -23.21 8.87 -3.18
CA LEU A 130 -23.38 9.58 -1.91
C LEU A 130 -22.47 10.81 -1.78
N ILE A 131 -21.24 10.77 -2.29
CA ILE A 131 -20.35 11.94 -2.31
C ILE A 131 -20.99 13.10 -3.07
N ALA A 132 -21.74 12.84 -4.14
CA ALA A 132 -22.40 13.89 -4.92
C ALA A 132 -23.40 14.72 -4.06
N ASP A 133 -24.03 14.08 -3.07
CA ASP A 133 -25.00 14.73 -2.18
C ASP A 133 -24.30 15.60 -1.11
N LYS A 134 -23.16 15.16 -0.57
CA LYS A 134 -22.42 15.86 0.50
C LYS A 134 -20.90 15.94 0.24
N PRO A 135 -20.45 16.59 -0.83
CA PRO A 135 -19.03 16.54 -1.24
C PRO A 135 -18.10 17.30 -0.29
N TRP A 136 -18.61 18.29 0.43
CA TRP A 136 -17.80 19.21 1.23
C TRP A 136 -17.54 18.72 2.65
N LEU A 137 -18.56 18.20 3.32
CA LEU A 137 -18.51 17.79 4.73
C LEU A 137 -18.64 16.27 4.91
N GLY A 138 -19.13 15.55 3.89
CA GLY A 138 -19.38 14.11 3.97
C GLY A 138 -20.52 13.75 4.92
N TYR A 139 -20.48 12.52 5.39
CA TYR A 139 -21.45 11.88 6.27
C TYR A 139 -20.81 11.48 7.59
N SER A 140 -21.55 11.64 8.70
CA SER A 140 -21.19 10.95 9.94
C SER A 140 -21.23 9.42 9.75
N LEU A 141 -20.70 8.65 10.71
CA LEU A 141 -20.76 7.19 10.65
C LEU A 141 -22.20 6.70 10.46
N ASP A 142 -23.08 7.15 11.36
CA ASP A 142 -24.48 6.78 11.36
C ASP A 142 -25.18 7.30 10.11
N GLY A 143 -24.84 8.53 9.67
CA GLY A 143 -25.40 9.12 8.45
C GLY A 143 -25.05 8.32 7.20
N TYR A 144 -23.83 7.80 7.09
CA TYR A 144 -23.42 6.94 5.98
C TYR A 144 -24.14 5.59 6.02
N GLN A 145 -24.26 4.98 7.20
CA GLN A 145 -25.01 3.72 7.36
C GLN A 145 -26.49 3.89 7.03
N SER A 146 -27.13 4.98 7.49
CA SER A 146 -28.52 5.28 7.13
C SER A 146 -28.70 5.52 5.63
N ALA A 147 -27.75 6.19 4.99
CA ALA A 147 -27.80 6.40 3.54
C ALA A 147 -27.64 5.09 2.75
N MET A 148 -26.72 4.21 3.17
CA MET A 148 -26.57 2.89 2.57
C MET A 148 -27.79 1.99 2.82
N GLN A 149 -28.43 2.11 4.00
CA GLN A 149 -29.65 1.39 4.32
C GLN A 149 -30.82 1.85 3.42
N ALA A 150 -30.96 3.16 3.19
CA ALA A 150 -31.97 3.69 2.27
C ALA A 150 -31.79 3.13 0.85
N LEU A 151 -30.55 3.10 0.33
CA LEU A 151 -30.25 2.49 -0.97
C LEU A 151 -30.61 0.99 -1.01
N TYR A 152 -30.48 0.28 0.11
CA TYR A 152 -30.89 -1.12 0.19
C TYR A 152 -32.42 -1.28 0.21
N ASP A 153 -33.10 -0.44 0.99
CA ASP A 153 -34.56 -0.46 1.09
C ASP A 153 -35.21 -0.12 -0.26
N ASP A 154 -34.58 0.75 -1.06
CA ASP A 154 -34.97 1.09 -2.43
C ASP A 154 -34.56 0.03 -3.47
N GLY A 155 -33.86 -1.04 -3.06
CA GLY A 155 -33.40 -2.12 -3.93
C GLY A 155 -32.24 -1.75 -4.86
N GLU A 156 -31.57 -0.61 -4.64
CA GLU A 156 -30.43 -0.17 -5.45
C GLU A 156 -29.14 -0.93 -5.15
N VAL A 157 -29.01 -1.49 -3.94
CA VAL A 157 -27.82 -2.22 -3.49
C VAL A 157 -28.18 -3.51 -2.76
N GLN A 158 -27.29 -4.50 -2.79
CA GLN A 158 -27.46 -5.73 -2.03
C GLN A 158 -27.16 -5.51 -0.53
N GLY A 159 -27.82 -6.27 0.36
CA GLY A 159 -27.66 -6.11 1.81
C GLY A 159 -26.23 -6.30 2.29
N VAL A 160 -25.47 -7.21 1.66
CA VAL A 160 -24.04 -7.42 1.96
C VAL A 160 -23.20 -6.16 1.71
N VAL A 161 -23.61 -5.30 0.78
CA VAL A 161 -22.94 -4.03 0.47
C VAL A 161 -23.35 -2.98 1.49
N ALA A 162 -24.65 -2.86 1.78
CA ALA A 162 -25.19 -1.88 2.73
C ALA A 162 -24.66 -2.04 4.16
N GLN A 163 -24.32 -3.26 4.57
CA GLN A 163 -23.74 -3.55 5.90
C GLN A 163 -22.29 -3.05 6.07
N ASN A 164 -21.62 -2.60 5.01
CA ASN A 164 -20.24 -2.10 5.12
C ASN A 164 -20.22 -0.66 5.64
N TRP A 165 -19.54 -0.44 6.76
CA TRP A 165 -19.40 0.87 7.40
C TRP A 165 -18.28 1.73 6.80
N HIS A 166 -17.56 1.22 5.79
CA HIS A 166 -16.53 1.96 5.06
C HIS A 166 -16.45 1.52 3.60
N ALA A 167 -15.91 2.39 2.76
CA ALA A 167 -15.87 2.17 1.31
C ALA A 167 -14.77 1.21 0.82
N HIS A 168 -13.94 0.63 1.69
CA HIS A 168 -12.78 -0.20 1.28
C HIS A 168 -11.80 0.53 0.33
N ASN A 169 -11.64 1.84 0.52
CA ASN A 169 -10.67 2.68 -0.14
C ASN A 169 -10.44 3.91 0.74
N ASP A 170 -9.20 4.17 1.16
CA ASP A 170 -8.86 5.24 2.11
C ASP A 170 -9.26 6.63 1.60
N ILE A 171 -9.08 6.91 0.31
CA ILE A 171 -9.37 8.22 -0.29
C ILE A 171 -10.88 8.41 -0.39
N LEU A 172 -11.58 7.42 -0.94
CA LEU A 172 -13.04 7.45 -1.10
C LEU A 172 -13.72 7.50 0.26
N ASN A 173 -13.25 6.70 1.22
CA ASN A 173 -13.80 6.68 2.57
C ASN A 173 -13.55 8.00 3.31
N ALA A 174 -12.39 8.62 3.13
CA ALA A 174 -12.12 9.94 3.69
C ALA A 174 -13.01 11.02 3.09
N TRP A 175 -13.26 10.98 1.77
CA TRP A 175 -14.19 11.89 1.10
C TRP A 175 -15.63 11.67 1.59
N LEU A 176 -16.08 10.42 1.66
CA LEU A 176 -17.40 10.07 2.17
C LEU A 176 -17.64 10.55 3.60
N ARG A 177 -16.66 10.39 4.50
CA ARG A 177 -16.86 10.64 5.94
C ARG A 177 -16.55 12.07 6.38
N TYR A 178 -15.65 12.73 5.68
CA TYR A 178 -15.09 14.02 6.11
C TYR A 178 -15.03 15.03 4.96
N GLY A 179 -15.66 14.73 3.83
CA GLY A 179 -15.70 15.58 2.66
C GLY A 179 -14.34 15.79 2.00
N VAL A 180 -14.27 16.81 1.15
CA VAL A 180 -13.06 17.17 0.40
C VAL A 180 -11.85 17.41 1.32
N VAL A 181 -12.07 17.94 2.54
CA VAL A 181 -10.98 18.19 3.50
C VAL A 181 -10.34 16.88 3.94
N GLY A 182 -11.14 15.87 4.29
CA GLY A 182 -10.60 14.56 4.64
C GLY A 182 -9.89 13.88 3.47
N MET A 183 -10.45 13.96 2.27
CA MET A 183 -9.82 13.45 1.06
C MET A 183 -8.42 14.06 0.86
N LEU A 184 -8.33 15.39 0.93
CA LEU A 184 -7.06 16.11 0.77
C LEU A 184 -6.08 15.79 1.90
N ALA A 185 -6.54 15.70 3.15
CA ALA A 185 -5.71 15.30 4.28
C ALA A 185 -5.12 13.89 4.07
N THR A 186 -5.92 12.93 3.62
CA THR A 186 -5.45 11.58 3.30
C THR A 186 -4.43 11.58 2.16
N LEU A 187 -4.65 12.37 1.10
CA LEU A 187 -3.65 12.54 0.03
C LEU A 187 -2.34 13.13 0.56
N LEU A 188 -2.41 14.11 1.47
CA LEU A 188 -1.23 14.69 2.12
C LEU A 188 -0.52 13.70 3.04
N PHE A 189 -1.25 12.81 3.73
CA PHE A 189 -0.66 11.77 4.58
C PHE A 189 0.27 10.85 3.78
N TYR A 190 -0.05 10.57 2.52
CA TYR A 190 0.84 9.84 1.61
C TYR A 190 1.88 10.74 0.93
N GLY A 191 1.44 11.89 0.40
CA GLY A 191 2.24 12.74 -0.47
C GLY A 191 3.37 13.48 0.26
N VAL A 192 3.13 14.00 1.47
CA VAL A 192 4.12 14.76 2.24
C VAL A 192 5.35 13.92 2.59
N PRO A 193 5.23 12.75 3.26
CA PRO A 193 6.42 11.93 3.55
C PRO A 193 7.11 11.45 2.29
N PHE A 194 6.36 11.04 1.25
CA PHE A 194 6.96 10.64 -0.02
C PHE A 194 7.77 11.78 -0.64
N GLY A 195 7.19 12.98 -0.75
CA GLY A 195 7.84 14.16 -1.31
C GLY A 195 9.07 14.58 -0.49
N TYR A 196 8.98 14.53 0.84
CA TYR A 196 10.11 14.79 1.73
C TYR A 196 11.30 13.87 1.40
N PHE A 197 11.12 12.55 1.41
CA PHE A 197 12.23 11.63 1.14
C PHE A 197 12.69 11.66 -0.33
N ALA A 198 11.77 11.80 -1.29
CA ALA A 198 12.10 11.93 -2.69
C ALA A 198 13.00 13.15 -2.97
N SER A 199 12.74 14.29 -2.30
CA SER A 199 13.57 15.49 -2.43
C SER A 199 15.02 15.29 -1.96
N LYS A 200 15.23 14.39 -1.00
CA LYS A 200 16.56 14.10 -0.44
C LYS A 200 17.37 13.16 -1.34
N LEU A 201 16.74 12.43 -2.26
CA LEU A 201 17.42 11.44 -3.11
C LEU A 201 18.53 12.04 -3.97
N PHE A 202 18.34 13.25 -4.50
CA PHE A 202 19.31 13.89 -5.40
C PHE A 202 20.67 14.18 -4.74
N HIS A 203 20.68 14.43 -3.42
CA HIS A 203 21.87 14.80 -2.67
C HIS A 203 22.30 13.69 -1.70
N ALA A 204 21.73 12.50 -1.86
CA ALA A 204 21.91 11.40 -0.93
C ALA A 204 23.22 10.64 -1.18
N ASP A 205 24.05 10.62 -0.15
CA ASP A 205 25.16 9.68 -0.07
C ASP A 205 24.65 8.24 0.00
N SER A 206 25.48 7.29 -0.43
CA SER A 206 25.14 5.86 -0.48
C SER A 206 24.67 5.30 0.87
N SER A 207 25.14 5.87 1.99
CA SER A 207 24.73 5.49 3.35
C SER A 207 23.31 5.92 3.71
N MET A 208 22.77 6.97 3.08
CA MET A 208 21.43 7.52 3.36
C MET A 208 20.34 6.95 2.46
N ARG A 209 20.71 6.41 1.29
CA ARG A 209 19.79 5.77 0.33
C ARG A 209 18.87 4.69 0.93
N PRO A 210 19.31 3.84 1.89
CA PRO A 210 18.44 2.88 2.57
C PRO A 210 17.27 3.54 3.30
N ILE A 211 17.55 4.60 4.06
CA ILE A 211 16.56 5.32 4.87
C ILE A 211 15.59 6.08 3.97
N ILE A 212 16.13 6.74 2.93
CA ILE A 212 15.33 7.44 1.91
C ILE A 212 14.41 6.46 1.19
N LEU A 213 14.91 5.30 0.80
CA LEU A 213 14.11 4.27 0.16
C LEU A 213 12.97 3.81 1.08
N ALA A 214 13.24 3.50 2.35
CA ALA A 214 12.21 3.11 3.30
C ALA A 214 11.13 4.20 3.44
N GLY A 215 11.56 5.47 3.53
CA GLY A 215 10.67 6.62 3.63
C GLY A 215 9.84 6.91 2.38
N MET A 216 10.32 6.52 1.19
CA MET A 216 9.54 6.59 -0.06
C MET A 216 8.61 5.38 -0.22
N LEU A 217 9.07 4.17 0.11
CA LEU A 217 8.31 2.93 -0.06
C LEU A 217 7.11 2.88 0.87
N LEU A 218 7.25 3.33 2.11
CA LEU A 218 6.20 3.15 3.10
C LEU A 218 4.90 3.90 2.73
N PRO A 219 4.91 5.21 2.41
CA PRO A 219 3.72 5.92 1.94
C PRO A 219 3.13 5.32 0.67
N VAL A 220 3.99 4.88 -0.26
CA VAL A 220 3.55 4.30 -1.54
C VAL A 220 2.83 2.97 -1.34
N LEU A 221 3.35 2.11 -0.47
CA LEU A 221 2.72 0.83 -0.15
C LEU A 221 1.40 1.03 0.57
N PHE A 222 1.34 1.95 1.54
CA PHE A 222 0.10 2.28 2.22
C PHE A 222 -0.93 2.92 1.29
N PHE A 223 -0.54 3.85 0.42
CA PHE A 223 -1.40 4.39 -0.62
C PHE A 223 -1.98 3.28 -1.49
N TYR A 224 -1.11 2.39 -1.99
CA TYR A 224 -1.51 1.31 -2.87
C TYR A 224 -2.50 0.35 -2.20
N PHE A 225 -2.20 -0.11 -0.99
CA PHE A 225 -3.13 -0.99 -0.27
C PHE A 225 -4.40 -0.24 0.12
N GLY A 226 -4.27 1.04 0.46
CA GLY A 226 -5.35 1.99 0.74
C GLY A 226 -6.32 2.18 -0.43
N LEU A 227 -5.93 1.89 -1.68
CA LEU A 227 -6.87 1.92 -2.80
C LEU A 227 -7.91 0.78 -2.74
N THR A 228 -7.64 -0.29 -2.01
CA THR A 228 -8.47 -1.50 -1.98
C THR A 228 -8.87 -1.94 -0.57
N TYR A 229 -8.48 -1.16 0.44
CA TYR A 229 -8.78 -1.35 1.85
C TYR A 229 -8.80 0.02 2.55
N SER A 230 -9.57 0.18 3.62
CA SER A 230 -9.63 1.44 4.38
C SER A 230 -8.73 1.38 5.62
N PHE A 231 -7.40 1.48 5.48
CA PHE A 231 -6.50 1.45 6.64
C PHE A 231 -6.78 2.58 7.62
N PHE A 232 -6.96 3.80 7.12
CA PHE A 232 -7.12 4.98 7.96
C PHE A 232 -8.51 5.10 8.58
N ALA A 233 -9.44 4.20 8.23
CA ALA A 233 -10.66 4.01 9.02
C ALA A 233 -10.38 3.38 10.38
N TYR A 234 -9.25 2.68 10.54
CA TYR A 234 -8.84 2.04 11.80
C TYR A 234 -7.74 2.87 12.49
N PRO A 235 -7.97 3.37 13.72
CA PRO A 235 -7.00 4.18 14.45
C PRO A 235 -5.64 3.50 14.64
N VAL A 236 -5.63 2.17 14.82
CA VAL A 236 -4.40 1.39 14.99
C VAL A 236 -3.52 1.42 13.74
N ALA A 237 -4.12 1.28 12.56
CA ALA A 237 -3.36 1.31 11.30
C ALA A 237 -2.85 2.71 10.98
N LEU A 238 -3.65 3.74 11.27
CA LEU A 238 -3.22 5.15 11.17
C LEU A 238 -2.05 5.44 12.13
N GLY A 239 -2.13 4.98 13.39
CA GLY A 239 -1.07 5.13 14.37
C GLY A 239 0.21 4.39 13.97
N ALA A 240 0.09 3.15 13.47
CA ALA A 240 1.22 2.37 12.99
C ALA A 240 1.93 3.04 11.79
N TYR A 241 1.15 3.59 10.85
CA TYR A 241 1.69 4.35 9.72
C TYR A 241 2.55 5.53 10.18
N TRP A 242 1.99 6.40 11.03
CA TRP A 242 2.70 7.58 11.50
C TRP A 242 3.88 7.24 12.39
N LEU A 243 3.77 6.22 13.25
CA LEU A 243 4.89 5.74 14.06
C LEU A 243 6.07 5.34 13.17
N TRP A 244 5.85 4.55 12.12
CA TRP A 244 6.93 4.14 11.22
C TRP A 244 7.50 5.32 10.43
N ILE A 245 6.68 6.25 9.96
CA ILE A 245 7.17 7.47 9.31
C ILE A 245 8.06 8.27 10.27
N LEU A 246 7.62 8.49 11.51
CA LEU A 246 8.38 9.22 12.52
C LEU A 246 9.70 8.52 12.85
N LEU A 247 9.71 7.19 12.96
CA LEU A 247 10.94 6.42 13.19
C LEU A 247 11.92 6.57 12.02
N ILE A 248 11.44 6.52 10.77
CA ILE A 248 12.30 6.71 9.58
C ILE A 248 12.83 8.14 9.53
N VAL A 249 12.00 9.14 9.82
CA VAL A 249 12.42 10.56 9.89
C VAL A 249 13.45 10.77 11.00
N ALA A 250 13.22 10.25 12.20
CA ALA A 250 14.16 10.33 13.31
C ALA A 250 15.50 9.70 12.94
N THR A 251 15.49 8.52 12.33
CA THR A 251 16.69 7.82 11.86
C THR A 251 17.44 8.63 10.79
N TYR A 252 16.71 9.28 9.88
CA TYR A 252 17.29 10.15 8.86
C TYR A 252 17.99 11.36 9.50
N LEU A 253 17.33 12.04 10.45
CA LEU A 253 17.83 13.24 11.10
C LEU A 253 18.99 12.96 12.07
N SER A 254 18.99 11.81 12.74
CA SER A 254 20.08 11.39 13.65
C SER A 254 21.33 10.91 12.91
N SER A 255 21.25 10.66 11.60
CA SER A 255 22.39 10.23 10.81
C SER A 255 23.34 11.42 10.59
N PRO A 256 24.66 11.26 10.79
CA PRO A 256 25.63 12.37 10.78
C PRO A 256 25.68 13.17 9.47
N VAL A 257 25.19 12.60 8.37
CA VAL A 257 25.07 13.24 7.05
C VAL A 257 23.72 13.96 6.87
N GLY A 258 22.65 13.48 7.52
CA GLY A 258 21.29 14.00 7.37
C GLY A 258 21.02 15.31 8.10
N GLY A 259 21.76 15.59 9.18
CA GLY A 259 21.61 16.80 10.00
C GLY A 259 22.39 18.03 9.52
N GLN A 260 23.32 17.88 8.57
CA GLN A 260 24.23 18.97 8.14
C GLN A 260 23.76 19.75 6.90
N LYS A 261 22.63 19.39 6.28
CA LYS A 261 22.12 20.03 5.03
C LYS A 261 20.66 20.50 5.13
N ASN A 262 20.25 21.00 6.29
CA ASN A 262 18.99 21.73 6.45
C ASN A 262 19.27 23.19 6.77
#